data_AF-A0A914UQZ3-F1
#
_entry.id   AF-A0A914UQZ3-F1
#
_cell.length_a   1.000
_cell.length_b   1.000
_cell.length_c   1.000
_cell.angle_alpha   90.00
_cell.angle_beta   90.00
_cell.angle_gamma   90.00
#
_symmetry.space_group_name_H-M   'P 1'
#
loop_
_entity.id
_entity.type
_entity.pdbx_description
1 polymer ?
#
loop_
_entity_poly.entity_id
_entity_poly.type
_entity_poly.pdbx_seq_one_letter_code
_entity_poly.pdbx_strand_id
1 'polypeptide(L)'
;MRAATMAVEGRANFVLRHDVASPTGRGCDNCSEFQSLIVAQVDQMIDALQERKQALLQFAEDEKEYKKRVYKEQIARCTAKLAKITGLIQFCIEVLKESDPVAYLQIGSSLMNRVANQELLWHKEMQTRPQTAPDFDLSLDAKQIYVAIQQLNFAQLK
;
A
#
# COMPACT_ATOMS: atom_id res chain seq x y z
N MET A 1 -11.57 -1.42 3.22
CA MET A 1 -11.93 -0.53 4.34
C MET A 1 -12.08 -1.37 5.61
N ARG A 2 -11.00 -1.47 6.40
CA ARG A 2 -10.99 -1.95 7.79
C ARG A 2 -9.77 -1.30 8.44
N ALA A 3 -10.02 -0.31 9.29
CA ALA A 3 -8.99 0.36 10.07
C ALA A 3 -8.52 -0.62 11.16
N ALA A 4 -7.23 -0.93 11.17
CA ALA A 4 -6.62 -1.67 12.26
C ALA A 4 -6.40 -0.70 13.43
N THR A 5 -7.28 -0.76 14.41
CA THR A 5 -7.09 -0.13 15.72
C THR A 5 -6.00 -0.89 16.46
N MET A 6 -4.81 -0.30 16.58
CA MET A 6 -3.78 -0.78 17.51
C MET A 6 -3.91 0.00 18.81
N ALA A 7 -4.44 -0.68 19.83
CA ALA A 7 -4.40 -0.21 21.20
C ALA A 7 -2.94 -0.22 21.69
N VAL A 8 -2.45 0.95 22.10
CA VAL A 8 -1.17 1.06 22.81
C VAL A 8 -1.50 1.08 24.30
N GLU A 9 -1.42 -0.10 24.89
CA GLU A 9 -1.62 -0.34 26.32
C GLU A 9 -0.25 -0.41 27.00
N GLY A 10 -0.10 0.25 28.15
CA GLY A 10 1.04 0.06 29.05
C GLY A 10 1.99 1.27 29.20
N ARG A 11 1.53 2.37 29.80
CA ARG A 11 2.45 3.33 30.44
C ARG A 11 2.96 2.72 31.75
N ALA A 12 4.20 2.22 31.75
CA ALA A 12 4.94 1.97 32.97
C ALA A 12 5.31 3.32 33.59
N ASN A 13 4.46 3.83 34.47
CA ASN A 13 4.71 5.03 35.26
C ASN A 13 5.60 4.63 36.44
N PHE A 14 6.92 4.71 36.27
CA PHE A 14 7.87 4.42 37.35
C PHE A 14 8.10 5.69 38.17
N VAL A 15 7.33 5.85 39.26
CA VAL A 15 7.53 6.90 40.25
C VAL A 15 8.36 6.31 41.39
N LEU A 16 9.66 6.60 41.43
CA LEU A 16 10.48 6.31 42.61
C LEU A 16 10.27 7.40 43.66
N ARG A 17 9.60 7.00 44.74
CA ARG A 17 9.39 7.75 45.98
C ARG A 17 10.75 7.89 46.68
N HIS A 18 11.19 9.12 46.94
CA HIS A 18 12.49 9.41 47.56
C HIS A 18 12.33 9.60 49.08
N ASP A 19 12.76 8.62 49.88
CA ASP A 19 13.00 8.81 51.32
C ASP A 19 14.43 9.34 51.53
N VAL A 20 14.52 10.45 52.26
CA VAL A 20 15.72 11.25 52.49
C VAL A 20 16.49 10.74 53.71
N ALA A 21 17.76 10.32 53.54
CA ALA A 21 18.74 10.30 54.64
C ALA A 21 20.22 10.27 54.17
N SER A 22 20.94 11.34 54.58
CA SER A 22 22.40 11.49 54.79
C SER A 22 23.32 12.10 53.71
N PRO A 23 24.35 12.87 54.13
CA PRO A 23 25.07 13.83 53.29
C PRO A 23 26.47 13.32 52.88
N THR A 24 27.09 13.99 51.92
CA THR A 24 28.47 13.83 51.42
C THR A 24 28.75 12.54 50.65
N GLY A 25 28.47 12.57 49.34
CA GLY A 25 28.86 11.54 48.36
C GLY A 25 27.93 11.45 47.13
N ARG A 26 26.65 11.80 47.28
CA ARG A 26 25.56 11.46 46.31
C ARG A 26 25.14 12.57 45.33
N GLY A 27 25.79 13.74 45.33
CA GLY A 27 25.40 14.84 44.45
C GLY A 27 25.72 14.58 42.97
N CYS A 28 26.77 13.81 42.71
CA CYS A 28 27.25 13.48 41.37
C CYS A 28 26.41 12.36 40.73
N ASP A 29 26.02 11.36 41.53
CA ASP A 29 25.28 10.18 41.08
C ASP A 29 23.86 10.56 40.65
N ASN A 30 23.16 11.40 41.42
CA ASN A 30 21.81 11.86 41.07
C ASN A 30 21.77 12.67 39.76
N CYS A 31 22.80 13.46 39.47
CA CYS A 31 22.91 14.23 38.23
C CYS A 31 23.18 13.31 37.03
N SER A 32 24.08 12.34 37.21
CA SER A 32 24.39 11.32 36.21
C SER A 32 23.19 10.43 35.89
N GLU A 33 22.45 10.00 36.90
CA GLU A 33 21.21 9.22 36.74
C GLU A 33 20.14 10.02 36.02
N PHE A 34 19.95 11.31 36.38
CA PHE A 34 18.98 12.17 35.69
C PHE A 34 19.35 12.41 34.22
N GLN A 35 20.64 12.65 33.93
CA GLN A 35 21.13 12.76 32.55
C GLN A 35 20.88 11.46 31.76
N SER A 36 21.15 10.31 32.38
CA SER A 36 20.90 9.00 31.77
C SER A 36 19.42 8.78 31.46
N LEU A 37 18.52 9.24 32.34
CA LEU A 37 17.07 9.20 32.11
C LEU A 37 16.64 10.09 30.94
N ILE A 38 17.19 11.30 30.82
CA ILE A 38 16.89 12.19 29.68
C ILE A 38 17.33 11.53 28.37
N VAL A 39 18.56 11.01 28.33
CA VAL A 39 19.10 10.31 27.16
C VAL A 39 18.19 9.14 26.79
N ALA A 40 17.85 8.28 27.76
CA ALA A 40 16.97 7.14 27.52
C ALA A 40 15.57 7.55 26.98
N GLN A 41 14.97 8.62 27.50
CA GLN A 41 13.68 9.11 27.03
C GLN A 41 13.75 9.67 25.60
N VAL A 42 14.82 10.41 25.28
CA VAL A 42 15.03 10.95 23.93
C VAL A 42 15.31 9.83 22.94
N ASP A 43 16.15 8.86 23.30
CA ASP A 43 16.43 7.69 22.48
C ASP A 43 15.16 6.89 22.20
N GLN A 44 14.30 6.69 23.21
CA GLN A 44 13.00 6.04 23.02
C GLN A 44 12.10 6.78 22.01
N MET A 45 12.10 8.12 22.02
CA MET A 45 11.36 8.92 21.04
C MET A 45 11.97 8.81 19.64
N ILE A 46 13.30 8.74 19.53
CA ILE A 46 14.00 8.50 18.25
C ILE A 46 13.62 7.14 17.69
N ASP A 47 13.65 6.08 18.51
CA ASP A 47 13.29 4.73 18.10
C ASP A 47 11.85 4.67 17.60
N ALA A 48 10.90 5.27 18.32
CA ALA A 48 9.50 5.35 17.88
C ALA A 48 9.34 6.08 16.53
N LEU A 49 10.10 7.15 16.30
CA LEU A 49 10.12 7.85 15.01
C LEU A 49 10.73 7.00 13.89
N GLN A 50 11.78 6.23 14.18
CA GLN A 50 12.39 5.31 13.21
C GLN A 50 11.42 4.18 12.84
N GLU A 51 10.74 3.58 13.82
CA GLU A 51 9.70 2.59 13.56
C GLU A 51 8.57 3.15 12.70
N ARG A 52 8.09 4.36 13.03
CA ARG A 52 7.05 5.02 12.24
C ARG A 52 7.50 5.31 10.81
N LYS A 53 8.75 5.76 10.62
CA LYS A 53 9.35 5.93 9.29
C LYS A 53 9.33 4.63 8.50
N GLN A 54 9.74 3.51 9.10
CA GLN A 54 9.74 2.22 8.41
C GLN A 54 8.33 1.78 8.02
N ALA A 55 7.35 1.97 8.91
CA ALA A 55 5.96 1.66 8.60
C ALA A 55 5.40 2.49 7.43
N LEU A 56 5.76 3.78 7.34
CA LEU A 56 5.36 4.66 6.24
C LEU A 56 6.01 4.24 4.91
N LEU A 57 7.29 3.85 4.94
CA LEU A 57 7.98 3.34 3.76
C LEU A 57 7.40 2.02 3.28
N GLN A 58 7.09 1.10 4.21
CA GLN A 58 6.45 -0.17 3.88
C GLN A 58 5.09 0.06 3.24
N PHE A 59 4.27 0.96 3.79
CA PHE A 59 2.98 1.33 3.20
C PHE A 59 3.13 1.84 1.76
N ALA A 60 4.11 2.70 1.48
CA ALA A 60 4.34 3.21 0.14
C ALA A 60 4.75 2.09 -0.84
N GLU A 61 5.59 1.15 -0.41
CA GLU A 61 5.99 -0.01 -1.23
C GLU A 61 4.81 -0.97 -1.46
N ASP A 62 3.98 -1.23 -0.45
CA ASP A 62 2.79 -2.07 -0.56
C ASP A 62 1.78 -1.48 -1.56
N GLU A 63 1.55 -0.17 -1.50
CA GLU A 63 0.68 0.54 -2.45
C GLU A 63 1.26 0.48 -3.89
N LYS A 64 2.58 0.58 -4.04
CA LYS A 64 3.26 0.43 -5.34
C LYS A 64 3.06 -0.96 -5.92
N GLU A 65 3.31 -2.00 -5.12
CA GLU A 65 3.14 -3.38 -5.58
C GLU A 65 1.67 -3.72 -5.83
N TYR A 66 0.75 -3.17 -5.04
CA TYR A 66 -0.69 -3.26 -5.31
C TYR A 66 -1.05 -2.70 -6.68
N LYS A 67 -0.69 -1.43 -6.96
CA LYS A 67 -0.98 -0.79 -8.25
C LYS A 67 -0.37 -1.55 -9.41
N LYS A 68 0.90 -1.95 -9.28
CA LYS A 68 1.61 -2.78 -10.28
C LYS A 68 0.90 -4.10 -10.55
N ARG A 69 0.40 -4.78 -9.51
CA ARG A 69 -0.39 -6.00 -9.66
C ARG A 69 -1.67 -5.73 -10.44
N VAL A 70 -2.42 -4.67 -10.11
CA VAL A 70 -3.64 -4.30 -10.84
C VAL A 70 -3.34 -4.03 -12.31
N TYR A 71 -2.28 -3.28 -12.62
CA TYR A 71 -1.87 -3.05 -14.01
C TYR A 71 -1.50 -4.34 -14.75
N LYS A 72 -0.74 -5.25 -14.12
CA LYS A 72 -0.40 -6.55 -14.71
C LYS A 72 -1.66 -7.37 -15.02
N GLU A 73 -2.62 -7.39 -14.11
CA GLU A 73 -3.91 -8.07 -14.31
C GLU A 73 -4.75 -7.42 -15.42
N GLN A 74 -4.73 -6.08 -15.55
CA GLN A 74 -5.36 -5.39 -16.67
C GLN A 74 -4.69 -5.74 -18.01
N ILE A 75 -3.37 -5.69 -18.08
CA ILE A 75 -2.61 -6.05 -19.28
C ILE A 75 -2.92 -7.50 -19.67
N ALA A 76 -2.88 -8.44 -18.73
CA ALA A 76 -3.19 -9.85 -18.99
C ALA A 76 -4.60 -10.04 -19.56
N ARG A 77 -5.60 -9.35 -19.00
CA ARG A 77 -6.98 -9.37 -19.53
C ARG A 77 -7.06 -8.83 -20.96
N CYS A 78 -6.45 -7.68 -21.22
CA CYS A 78 -6.42 -7.07 -22.56
C CYS A 78 -5.72 -7.98 -23.57
N THR A 79 -4.56 -8.54 -23.22
CA THR A 79 -3.80 -9.46 -24.07
C THR A 79 -4.60 -10.72 -24.39
N ALA A 80 -5.27 -11.32 -23.40
CA ALA A 80 -6.11 -12.50 -23.62
C ALA A 80 -7.31 -12.20 -24.54
N LYS A 81 -7.93 -11.01 -24.39
CA LYS A 81 -9.04 -10.57 -25.25
C LYS A 81 -8.56 -10.33 -26.68
N LEU A 82 -7.41 -9.66 -26.85
CA LEU A 82 -6.78 -9.42 -28.14
C LEU A 82 -6.47 -10.75 -28.84
N ALA A 83 -5.84 -11.70 -28.14
CA ALA A 83 -5.54 -13.02 -28.70
C ALA A 83 -6.79 -13.77 -29.18
N LYS A 84 -7.90 -13.70 -28.43
CA LYS A 84 -9.19 -14.28 -28.86
C LYS A 84 -9.73 -13.64 -30.14
N ILE A 85 -9.69 -12.31 -30.24
CA ILE A 85 -10.14 -11.59 -31.44
C ILE A 85 -9.23 -11.92 -32.63
N THR A 86 -7.92 -11.91 -32.44
CA THR A 86 -6.95 -12.28 -33.48
C THR A 86 -7.19 -13.70 -33.98
N GLY A 87 -7.41 -14.66 -33.08
CA GLY A 87 -7.73 -16.04 -33.46
C GLY A 87 -9.04 -16.16 -34.23
N LEU A 88 -10.06 -15.38 -33.85
CA LEU A 88 -11.32 -15.34 -34.58
C LEU A 88 -11.16 -14.74 -35.97
N ILE A 89 -10.38 -13.66 -36.13
CA ILE A 89 -10.05 -13.08 -37.42
C ILE A 89 -9.35 -14.11 -38.30
N GLN A 90 -8.35 -14.82 -37.77
CA GLN A 90 -7.66 -15.86 -38.53
C GLN A 90 -8.61 -16.99 -38.95
N PHE A 91 -9.52 -17.40 -38.07
CA PHE A 91 -10.54 -18.38 -38.41
C PHE A 91 -11.49 -17.89 -39.51
N CYS A 92 -11.93 -16.63 -39.47
CA CYS A 92 -12.70 -16.01 -40.56
C CYS A 92 -11.93 -16.07 -41.88
N ILE A 93 -10.64 -15.73 -41.86
CA ILE A 93 -9.77 -15.76 -43.05
C ILE A 93 -9.70 -17.18 -43.64
N GLU A 94 -9.54 -18.22 -42.80
CA GLU A 94 -9.51 -19.60 -43.29
C GLU A 94 -10.86 -20.05 -43.86
N VAL A 95 -11.98 -19.70 -43.22
CA VAL A 95 -13.33 -20.04 -43.73
C VAL A 95 -13.60 -19.38 -45.08
N LEU A 96 -13.10 -18.16 -45.31
CA LEU A 96 -13.22 -17.47 -46.60
C LEU A 96 -12.44 -18.15 -47.73
N LYS A 97 -11.52 -19.08 -47.43
CA LYS A 97 -10.80 -19.89 -48.42
C LYS A 97 -11.57 -21.16 -48.80
N GLU A 98 -12.68 -21.48 -48.14
CA GLU A 98 -13.47 -22.66 -48.48
C GLU A 98 -14.04 -22.53 -49.90
N SER A 99 -13.81 -23.57 -50.69
CA SER A 99 -14.15 -23.61 -52.11
C SER A 99 -15.52 -24.26 -52.36
N ASP A 100 -15.94 -25.17 -51.47
CA ASP A 100 -17.25 -25.82 -51.56
C ASP A 100 -18.35 -24.91 -50.98
N PRO A 101 -19.34 -24.48 -51.79
CA PRO A 101 -20.38 -23.55 -51.33
C PRO A 101 -21.26 -24.13 -50.22
N VAL A 102 -21.46 -25.45 -50.20
CA VAL A 102 -22.29 -26.12 -49.20
C VAL A 102 -21.58 -26.13 -47.85
N ALA A 103 -20.29 -26.52 -47.82
CA ALA A 103 -19.44 -26.49 -46.63
C ALA A 103 -19.30 -25.07 -46.08
N TYR A 104 -19.11 -24.07 -46.95
CA TYR A 104 -19.05 -22.67 -46.54
C TYR A 104 -20.35 -22.23 -45.83
N LEU A 105 -21.51 -22.52 -46.42
CA LEU A 105 -22.81 -22.16 -45.82
C LEU A 105 -23.07 -22.87 -44.49
N GLN A 106 -22.64 -24.13 -44.37
CA GLN A 106 -22.74 -24.90 -43.12
C GLN A 106 -21.93 -24.24 -41.99
N ILE A 107 -20.73 -23.74 -42.27
CA ILE A 107 -19.85 -23.12 -41.27
C ILE A 107 -20.22 -21.66 -41.00
N GLY A 108 -20.68 -20.92 -42.02
CA GLY A 108 -20.91 -19.48 -41.98
C GLY A 108 -21.93 -19.03 -40.92
N SER A 109 -23.02 -19.77 -40.75
CA SER A 109 -24.05 -19.46 -39.74
C SER A 109 -23.50 -19.55 -38.30
N SER A 110 -22.70 -20.57 -38.02
CA SER A 110 -22.04 -20.76 -36.72
C SER A 110 -20.95 -19.71 -36.49
N LEU A 111 -20.22 -19.34 -37.54
CA LEU A 111 -19.21 -18.29 -37.48
C LEU A 111 -19.82 -16.93 -37.15
N MET A 112 -20.91 -16.55 -37.83
CA MET A 112 -21.59 -15.27 -37.61
C MET A 112 -22.08 -15.14 -36.16
N ASN A 113 -22.65 -16.20 -35.61
CA ASN A 113 -23.04 -16.25 -34.19
C ASN A 113 -21.83 -16.08 -33.25
N ARG A 114 -20.69 -16.73 -33.53
CA ARG A 114 -19.47 -16.57 -32.72
C ARG A 114 -18.93 -15.14 -32.78
N VAL A 115 -18.95 -14.49 -33.94
CA VAL A 115 -18.53 -13.09 -34.12
C VAL A 115 -19.42 -12.15 -33.32
N ALA A 116 -20.74 -12.25 -33.50
CA ALA A 116 -21.70 -11.42 -32.76
C ALA A 116 -21.58 -11.59 -31.24
N ASN A 117 -21.41 -12.83 -30.77
CA ASN A 117 -21.19 -13.10 -29.34
C ASN A 117 -19.89 -12.47 -28.84
N GLN A 118 -18.82 -12.51 -29.63
CA GLN A 118 -17.54 -11.97 -29.21
C GLN A 118 -17.50 -10.44 -29.20
N GLU A 119 -18.23 -9.81 -30.13
CA GLU A 119 -18.49 -8.37 -30.13
C GLU A 119 -19.28 -7.93 -28.90
N LEU A 120 -20.36 -8.63 -28.56
CA LEU A 120 -21.14 -8.36 -27.35
C LEU A 120 -20.28 -8.48 -26.09
N LEU A 121 -19.51 -9.56 -25.97
CA LEU A 121 -18.61 -9.77 -24.82
C LEU A 121 -17.51 -8.71 -24.78
N TRP A 122 -17.02 -8.24 -25.92
CA TRP A 122 -16.07 -7.13 -25.97
C TRP A 122 -16.65 -5.89 -25.31
N HIS A 123 -17.83 -5.44 -25.74
CA HIS A 123 -18.46 -4.26 -25.17
C HIS A 123 -18.83 -4.41 -23.68
N LYS A 124 -19.22 -5.62 -23.26
CA LYS A 124 -19.62 -5.88 -21.87
C LYS A 124 -18.45 -5.97 -20.90
N GLU A 125 -17.34 -6.58 -21.31
CA GLU A 125 -16.27 -6.97 -20.39
C GLU A 125 -14.99 -6.15 -20.56
N MET A 126 -14.77 -5.51 -21.71
CA MET A 126 -13.53 -4.80 -21.98
C MET A 126 -13.51 -3.47 -21.23
N GLN A 127 -12.56 -3.32 -20.31
CA GLN A 127 -12.32 -2.09 -19.58
C GLN A 127 -11.03 -1.46 -20.11
N THR A 128 -11.16 -0.43 -20.94
CA THR A 128 -10.02 0.29 -21.54
C THR A 128 -9.43 1.34 -20.63
N ARG A 129 -10.13 1.71 -19.54
CA ARG A 129 -9.63 2.66 -18.55
C ARG A 129 -8.75 1.99 -17.49
N PRO A 130 -7.62 2.61 -17.11
CA PRO A 130 -6.83 2.20 -15.95
C PRO A 130 -7.70 2.09 -14.70
N GLN A 131 -7.57 0.98 -13.96
CA GLN A 131 -8.32 0.74 -12.71
C GLN A 131 -7.69 1.46 -11.51
N THR A 132 -6.48 2.01 -11.66
CA THR A 132 -5.78 2.77 -10.63
C THR A 132 -5.15 4.01 -11.24
N ALA A 133 -4.96 5.07 -10.45
CA ALA A 133 -4.25 6.26 -10.89
C ALA A 133 -2.72 6.00 -10.96
N PRO A 134 -2.02 6.61 -11.92
CA PRO A 134 -0.57 6.45 -12.07
C PRO A 134 0.20 7.04 -10.88
N ASP A 135 -0.31 8.13 -10.30
CA ASP A 135 0.41 8.91 -9.30
C ASP A 135 0.14 8.46 -7.86
N PHE A 136 1.12 8.70 -6.99
CA PHE A 136 0.99 8.55 -5.55
C PHE A 136 0.45 9.86 -4.96
N ASP A 137 -0.83 9.89 -4.62
CA ASP A 137 -1.45 11.02 -3.94
C ASP A 137 -1.29 10.91 -2.42
N LEU A 138 -0.03 10.95 -1.97
CA LEU A 138 0.32 10.88 -0.55
C LEU A 138 1.19 12.09 -0.18
N SER A 139 0.78 12.80 0.87
CA SER A 139 1.56 13.88 1.47
C SER A 139 1.84 13.55 2.93
N LEU A 140 3.10 13.62 3.33
CA LEU A 140 3.50 13.46 4.73
C LEU A 140 3.39 14.81 5.45
N ASP A 141 2.50 14.91 6.43
CA ASP A 141 2.42 16.07 7.32
C ASP A 141 3.21 15.80 8.62
N ALA A 142 4.37 16.44 8.75
CA ALA A 142 5.23 16.35 9.92
C ALA A 142 5.16 17.59 10.84
N LYS A 143 4.28 18.56 10.55
CA LYS A 143 4.25 19.87 11.26
C LYS A 143 4.06 19.71 12.77
N GLN A 144 3.14 18.84 13.18
CA GLN A 144 2.84 18.63 14.61
C GLN A 144 4.02 18.01 15.36
N ILE A 145 4.80 17.14 14.71
CA ILE A 145 5.99 16.52 15.31
C ILE A 145 7.07 17.58 15.53
N TYR A 146 7.29 18.47 14.55
CA TYR A 146 8.24 19.57 14.72
C TYR A 146 7.87 20.49 15.88
N VAL A 147 6.58 20.85 15.99
CA VAL A 147 6.09 21.67 17.10
C VAL A 147 6.31 20.96 18.44
N ALA A 148 6.01 19.66 18.52
CA ALA A 148 6.20 18.87 19.74
C ALA A 148 7.68 18.81 20.16
N ILE A 149 8.60 18.63 19.21
CA ILE A 149 10.04 18.61 19.49
C ILE A 149 10.52 19.98 20.01
N GLN A 150 10.07 21.08 19.39
CA GLN A 150 10.45 22.43 19.84
C GLN A 150 9.91 22.78 21.23
N GLN A 151 8.76 22.21 21.60
CA GLN A 151 8.12 22.45 22.89
C GLN A 151 8.60 21.47 23.98
N LEU A 152 9.47 20.52 23.65
CA LEU A 152 9.99 19.54 24.60
C LEU A 152 10.83 20.23 25.68
N ASN A 153 10.29 20.26 26.90
CA ASN A 153 10.89 20.93 28.05
C ASN A 153 10.62 20.13 29.33
N PHE A 154 11.39 20.41 30.38
CA PHE A 154 11.13 19.87 31.70
C PHE A 154 9.81 20.42 32.26
N ALA A 155 8.93 19.53 32.70
CA ALA A 155 7.79 19.89 33.53
C ALA A 155 8.17 19.71 35.01
N GLN A 156 7.86 20.68 35.85
CA GLN A 156 8.04 20.53 37.30
C GLN A 156 7.07 19.46 37.82
N LEU A 157 7.61 18.43 38.47
CA LEU A 157 6.84 17.54 39.33
C LEU A 157 6.47 18.32 40.59
N LYS A 158 5.17 18.48 40.85
CA LYS A 158 4.64 18.98 42.14
C LYS A 158 4.69 17.90 43.20
#